data_AF-A0A9P8DZ73-F1
#
_entry.id   AF-A0A9P8DZ73-F1
#
_cell.length_a   1.000
_cell.length_b   1.000
_cell.length_c   1.000
_cell.angle_alpha   90.00
_cell.angle_beta   90.00
_cell.angle_gamma   90.00
#
_symmetry.space_group_name_H-M   'P 1'
#
loop_
_entity.id
_entity.type
_entity.pdbx_description
1 polymer ?
#
loop_
_entity_poly.entity_id
_entity_poly.type
_entity_poly.pdbx_seq_one_letter_code
_entity_poly.pdbx_strand_id
1 'polypeptide(L)'
;RKEYTNEAQRLRKEVEDRIKTLQTQLAASEMHVTDMEKELAEVERREKGKIVKSQGAKQGKMGVLVGLAKQRTEELRDHLVRVRQERDTSKDRVKELEAILSTFKEEYNPNFNDEGVKRAVRAWEDYAARDKSGDDTSAHDRDLNEVTKSDKDNGLDWESYLEADSEDVEVLYEIENYLPKPLRDWVDQKLRDLRVMLIENGILADLSSEGGESAAVNDAKNRLKSAQDAVNSQRRDLDSHNEDLNKEYGPDGVFRALKGQCISVDSGEYTYELCFMEHTTQKSKKGGSNTRMGNFVRFDKITVDEEVSADGKGLGSGERITMKHENGQHCWNGPNRSTTVILACAEQNEIWKVFEEEKCVYRMEVGTPAVCEALQKAEVVKDEL
;
A
#
# COMPACT_ATOMS: atom_id res chain seq x y z
N ARG A 1 0.06 14.60 -49.07
CA ARG A 1 -0.18 15.78 -48.20
C ARG A 1 -1.59 15.90 -47.65
N LYS A 2 -2.64 16.07 -48.48
CA LYS A 2 -4.01 16.38 -48.00
C LYS A 2 -4.55 15.39 -46.95
N GLU A 3 -4.24 14.12 -47.12
CA GLU A 3 -4.58 13.08 -46.16
C GLU A 3 -3.91 13.31 -44.81
N TYR A 4 -2.58 13.47 -44.78
CA TYR A 4 -1.83 13.79 -43.56
C TYR A 4 -2.28 15.10 -42.88
N THR A 5 -2.62 16.14 -43.65
CA THR A 5 -3.15 17.38 -43.05
C THR A 5 -4.51 17.18 -42.42
N ASN A 6 -5.41 16.42 -43.06
CA ASN A 6 -6.73 16.12 -42.50
C ASN A 6 -6.61 15.25 -41.25
N GLU A 7 -5.72 14.25 -41.27
CA GLU A 7 -5.43 13.42 -40.11
C GLU A 7 -4.81 14.21 -38.97
N ALA A 8 -3.84 15.09 -39.26
CA ALA A 8 -3.25 15.97 -38.27
C ALA A 8 -4.28 16.90 -37.62
N GLN A 9 -5.21 17.47 -38.40
CA GLN A 9 -6.31 18.28 -37.87
C GLN A 9 -7.25 17.46 -36.98
N ARG A 10 -7.57 16.23 -37.37
CA ARG A 10 -8.38 15.31 -36.56
C ARG A 10 -7.69 15.01 -35.22
N LEU A 11 -6.41 14.65 -35.23
CA LEU A 11 -5.62 14.35 -34.04
C LEU A 11 -5.48 15.57 -33.12
N ARG A 12 -5.29 16.77 -33.70
CA ARG A 12 -5.26 18.01 -32.92
C ARG A 12 -6.58 18.25 -32.21
N LYS A 13 -7.70 18.11 -32.94
CA LYS A 13 -9.04 18.29 -32.38
C LYS A 13 -9.33 17.28 -31.26
N GLU A 14 -8.90 16.03 -31.42
CA GLU A 14 -9.03 15.01 -30.38
C GLU A 14 -8.29 15.42 -29.08
N VAL A 15 -7.08 15.95 -29.19
CA VAL A 15 -6.32 16.47 -28.04
C VAL A 15 -7.02 17.68 -27.41
N GLU A 16 -7.52 18.63 -28.22
CA GLU A 16 -8.28 19.79 -27.75
C GLU A 16 -9.55 19.38 -26.99
N ASP A 17 -10.31 18.41 -27.51
CA ASP A 17 -11.52 17.91 -26.87
C ASP A 17 -11.19 17.10 -25.60
N ARG A 18 -10.06 16.38 -25.58
CA ARG A 18 -9.56 15.71 -24.37
C ARG A 18 -9.18 16.71 -23.28
N ILE A 19 -8.53 17.82 -23.63
CA ILE A 19 -8.20 18.90 -22.68
C ILE A 19 -9.46 19.49 -22.07
N LYS A 20 -10.48 19.82 -22.87
CA LYS A 20 -11.76 20.33 -22.35
C LYS A 20 -12.43 19.34 -21.38
N THR A 21 -12.38 18.05 -21.72
CA THR A 21 -12.91 16.98 -20.86
C THR A 21 -12.14 16.91 -19.55
N LEU A 22 -10.80 16.93 -19.60
CA LEU A 22 -9.94 16.91 -18.42
C LEU A 22 -10.13 18.16 -17.55
N GLN A 23 -10.28 19.35 -18.13
CA GLN A 23 -10.58 20.58 -17.38
C GLN A 23 -11.90 20.47 -16.60
N THR A 24 -12.93 19.90 -17.23
CA THR A 24 -14.23 19.68 -16.58
C THR A 24 -14.11 18.66 -15.45
N GLN A 25 -13.38 17.56 -15.69
CA GLN A 25 -13.13 16.53 -14.68
C GLN A 25 -12.28 17.06 -13.52
N LEU A 26 -11.27 17.88 -13.80
CA LEU A 26 -10.40 18.49 -12.79
C LEU A 26 -11.21 19.40 -11.87
N ALA A 27 -12.08 20.26 -12.42
CA ALA A 27 -12.96 21.10 -11.62
C ALA A 27 -13.89 20.27 -10.72
N ALA A 28 -14.41 19.14 -11.21
CA ALA A 28 -15.22 18.22 -10.40
C ALA A 28 -14.40 17.53 -9.29
N SER A 29 -13.18 17.07 -9.60
CA SER A 29 -12.27 16.47 -8.62
C SER A 29 -11.80 17.47 -7.56
N GLU A 30 -11.56 18.73 -7.93
CA GLU A 30 -11.22 19.80 -7.00
C GLU A 30 -12.37 20.07 -6.02
N MET A 31 -13.61 20.13 -6.49
CA MET A 31 -14.78 20.21 -5.61
C MET A 31 -14.84 19.01 -4.66
N HIS A 32 -14.60 17.80 -5.17
CA HIS A 32 -14.56 16.59 -4.34
C HIS A 32 -13.46 16.63 -3.27
N VAL A 33 -12.28 17.17 -3.57
CA VAL A 33 -11.23 17.40 -2.57
C VAL A 33 -11.73 18.35 -1.48
N THR A 34 -12.34 19.49 -1.86
CA THR A 34 -12.88 20.44 -0.86
C THR A 34 -13.98 19.84 0.02
N ASP A 35 -14.76 18.91 -0.50
CA ASP A 35 -15.77 18.19 0.29
C ASP A 35 -15.13 17.16 1.23
N MET A 36 -14.10 16.44 0.78
CA MET A 36 -13.32 15.53 1.62
C MET A 36 -12.55 16.26 2.74
N GLU A 37 -12.08 17.49 2.48
CA GLU A 37 -11.47 18.34 3.52
C GLU A 37 -12.48 18.72 4.61
N LYS A 38 -13.72 19.06 4.22
CA LYS A 38 -14.81 19.33 5.19
C LYS A 38 -15.16 18.07 5.99
N GLU A 39 -15.26 16.92 5.32
CA GLU A 39 -15.53 15.63 5.99
C GLU A 39 -14.43 15.30 7.00
N LEU A 40 -13.15 15.47 6.62
CA LEU A 40 -12.03 15.26 7.54
C LEU A 40 -12.12 16.19 8.77
N ALA A 41 -12.41 17.47 8.56
CA ALA A 41 -12.56 18.43 9.66
C ALA A 41 -13.72 18.05 10.60
N GLU A 42 -14.84 17.56 10.06
CA GLU A 42 -15.98 17.09 10.86
C GLU A 42 -15.63 15.82 11.64
N VAL A 43 -14.95 14.86 11.00
CA VAL A 43 -14.50 13.61 11.65
C VAL A 43 -13.51 13.92 12.76
N GLU A 44 -12.51 14.77 12.53
CA GLU A 44 -11.55 15.19 13.55
C GLU A 44 -12.24 15.87 14.75
N ARG A 45 -13.20 16.77 14.48
CA ARG A 45 -14.00 17.42 15.54
C ARG A 45 -14.80 16.39 16.34
N ARG A 46 -15.42 15.42 15.67
CA ARG A 46 -16.21 14.36 16.31
C ARG A 46 -15.34 13.46 17.18
N GLU A 47 -14.14 13.11 16.71
CA GLU A 47 -13.22 12.24 17.46
C GLU A 47 -12.58 12.96 18.65
N LYS A 48 -12.24 14.25 18.54
CA LYS A 48 -11.81 15.08 19.69
C LYS A 48 -12.88 15.19 20.79
N GLY A 49 -14.16 15.21 20.40
CA GLY A 49 -15.28 15.21 21.33
C GLY A 49 -15.59 13.84 21.96
N LYS A 50 -14.96 12.75 21.51
CA LYS A 50 -15.15 11.43 22.12
C LYS A 50 -14.33 11.31 23.40
N ILE A 51 -14.99 10.87 24.47
CA ILE A 51 -14.31 10.40 25.67
C ILE A 51 -13.59 9.12 25.26
N VAL A 52 -12.27 9.16 25.12
CA VAL A 52 -11.45 7.96 25.04
C VAL A 52 -11.66 7.21 26.34
N LYS A 53 -12.54 6.20 26.34
CA LYS A 53 -12.52 5.13 27.35
C LYS A 53 -11.16 4.47 27.16
N SER A 54 -10.15 4.95 27.88
CA SER A 54 -8.82 4.34 27.84
C SER A 54 -9.02 2.86 28.12
N GLN A 55 -8.60 2.01 27.18
CA GLN A 55 -8.75 0.56 27.29
C GLN A 55 -7.93 -0.05 28.46
N GLY A 56 -7.26 0.78 29.27
CA GLY A 56 -6.61 0.41 30.53
C GLY A 56 -7.33 0.89 31.80
N ALA A 57 -8.41 1.67 31.72
CA ALA A 57 -9.18 2.13 32.89
C ALA A 57 -10.53 1.42 33.04
N LYS A 58 -10.64 0.19 32.50
CA LYS A 58 -11.85 -0.65 32.57
C LYS A 58 -11.86 -1.63 33.75
N GLN A 59 -11.02 -1.40 34.75
CA GLN A 59 -11.25 -1.96 36.08
C GLN A 59 -11.02 -0.83 37.06
N GLY A 60 -12.04 -0.50 37.86
CA GLY A 60 -11.78 0.24 39.08
C GLY A 60 -10.68 -0.46 39.88
N LYS A 61 -10.09 0.23 40.88
CA LYS A 61 -9.13 -0.42 41.81
C LYS A 61 -9.68 -1.74 42.37
N MET A 62 -11.01 -1.86 42.47
CA MET A 62 -11.73 -3.08 42.84
C MET A 62 -11.61 -4.19 41.80
N GLY A 63 -11.86 -3.93 40.51
CA GLY A 63 -11.69 -4.94 39.45
C GLY A 63 -10.27 -5.49 39.35
N VAL A 64 -9.25 -4.65 39.58
CA VAL A 64 -7.84 -5.08 39.63
C VAL A 64 -7.57 -5.98 40.85
N LEU A 65 -8.14 -5.64 42.01
CA LEU A 65 -8.04 -6.47 43.22
C LEU A 65 -8.75 -7.82 43.05
N VAL A 66 -9.95 -7.81 42.46
CA VAL A 66 -10.75 -9.02 42.17
C VAL A 66 -10.01 -9.92 41.17
N GLY A 67 -9.42 -9.35 40.11
CA GLY A 67 -8.60 -10.08 39.15
C GLY A 67 -7.36 -10.72 39.78
N LEU A 68 -6.64 -9.97 40.63
CA LEU A 68 -5.47 -10.50 41.33
C LEU A 68 -5.84 -11.57 42.37
N ALA A 69 -6.97 -11.40 43.07
CA ALA A 69 -7.49 -12.36 44.03
C ALA A 69 -7.92 -13.66 43.35
N LYS A 70 -8.57 -13.58 42.18
CA LYS A 70 -8.90 -14.74 41.35
C LYS A 70 -7.64 -15.51 40.96
N GLN A 71 -6.65 -14.84 40.39
CA GLN A 71 -5.40 -15.47 39.97
C GLN A 71 -4.70 -16.17 41.14
N ARG A 72 -4.62 -15.51 42.30
CA ARG A 72 -4.00 -16.10 43.50
C ARG A 72 -4.76 -17.30 44.04
N THR A 73 -6.09 -17.27 44.01
CA THR A 73 -6.94 -18.39 44.45
C THR A 73 -6.77 -19.60 43.52
N GLU A 74 -6.73 -19.38 42.20
CA GLU A 74 -6.47 -20.43 41.21
C GLU A 74 -5.08 -21.06 41.40
N GLU A 75 -4.03 -20.24 41.56
CA GLU A 75 -2.66 -20.71 41.83
C GLU A 75 -2.60 -21.58 43.11
N LEU A 76 -3.23 -21.14 44.20
CA LEU A 76 -3.25 -21.88 45.46
C LEU A 76 -4.01 -23.20 45.34
N ARG A 77 -5.12 -23.22 44.62
CA ARG A 77 -5.90 -24.44 44.37
C ARG A 77 -5.07 -25.46 43.57
N ASP A 78 -4.41 -25.02 42.51
CA ASP A 78 -3.59 -25.90 41.67
C ASP A 78 -2.41 -26.48 42.46
N HIS A 79 -1.77 -25.67 43.32
CA HIS A 79 -0.75 -26.14 44.25
C HIS A 79 -1.29 -27.16 45.26
N LEU A 80 -2.48 -26.95 45.81
CA LEU A 80 -3.12 -27.87 46.75
C LEU A 80 -3.44 -29.22 46.10
N VAL A 81 -3.96 -29.21 44.87
CA VAL A 81 -4.22 -30.43 44.09
C VAL A 81 -2.93 -31.21 43.84
N ARG A 82 -1.85 -30.53 43.47
CA ARG A 82 -0.55 -31.17 43.25
C ARG A 82 -0.01 -31.83 44.53
N VAL A 83 0.02 -31.11 45.65
CA VAL A 83 0.49 -31.63 46.94
C VAL A 83 -0.35 -32.83 47.38
N ARG A 84 -1.66 -32.80 47.14
CA ARG A 84 -2.55 -33.92 47.41
C ARG A 84 -2.19 -35.16 46.57
N GLN A 85 -1.97 -35.00 45.27
CA GLN A 85 -1.57 -36.11 44.40
C GLN A 85 -0.24 -36.74 44.85
N GLU A 86 0.73 -35.92 45.24
CA GLU A 86 2.03 -36.38 45.78
C GLU A 86 1.84 -37.15 47.09
N ARG A 87 0.97 -36.66 47.99
CA ARG A 87 0.59 -37.33 49.24
C ARG A 87 -0.08 -38.66 48.98
N ASP A 88 -1.06 -38.72 48.07
CA ASP A 88 -1.81 -39.94 47.77
C ASP A 88 -0.89 -41.01 47.17
N THR A 89 -0.04 -40.60 46.23
CA THR A 89 1.03 -41.47 45.68
C THR A 89 1.96 -41.99 46.77
N SER A 90 2.34 -41.14 47.74
CA SER A 90 3.19 -41.53 48.86
C SER A 90 2.48 -42.51 49.81
N LYS A 91 1.19 -42.29 50.08
CA LYS A 91 0.36 -43.22 50.89
C LYS A 91 0.26 -44.59 50.22
N ASP A 92 0.06 -44.64 48.91
CA ASP A 92 -0.04 -45.91 48.18
C ASP A 92 1.29 -46.67 48.17
N ARG A 93 2.42 -45.96 48.00
CA ARG A 93 3.76 -46.57 48.14
C ARG A 93 4.01 -47.10 49.55
N VAL A 94 3.55 -46.39 50.60
CA VAL A 94 3.66 -46.87 51.98
C VAL A 94 2.81 -48.13 52.17
N LYS A 95 1.57 -48.16 51.66
CA LYS A 95 0.72 -49.36 51.73
C LYS A 95 1.35 -50.57 51.03
N GLU A 96 1.96 -50.36 49.86
CA GLU A 96 2.66 -51.42 49.13
C GLU A 96 3.86 -51.95 49.93
N LEU A 97 4.68 -51.06 50.51
CA LEU A 97 5.80 -51.45 51.38
C LEU A 97 5.33 -52.17 52.64
N GLU A 98 4.25 -51.71 53.26
CA GLU A 98 3.62 -52.36 54.41
C GLU A 98 3.13 -53.77 54.06
N ALA A 99 2.53 -53.96 52.88
CA ALA A 99 2.09 -55.27 52.41
C ALA A 99 3.28 -56.23 52.20
N ILE A 100 4.33 -55.77 51.52
CA ILE A 100 5.56 -56.56 51.30
C ILE A 100 6.18 -56.98 52.64
N LEU A 101 6.29 -56.07 53.60
CA LEU A 101 6.86 -56.36 54.91
C LEU A 101 5.97 -57.27 55.76
N SER A 102 4.64 -57.19 55.62
CA SER A 102 3.71 -58.13 56.24
C SER A 102 3.91 -59.54 55.70
N THR A 103 3.94 -59.72 54.37
CA THR A 103 4.20 -61.02 53.74
C THR A 103 5.58 -61.56 54.14
N PHE A 104 6.61 -60.70 54.16
CA PHE A 104 7.95 -61.08 54.59
C PHE A 104 7.98 -61.61 56.03
N LYS A 105 7.21 -61.01 56.94
CA LYS A 105 7.06 -61.51 58.32
C LYS A 105 6.33 -62.84 58.37
N GLU A 106 5.20 -62.96 57.68
CA GLU A 106 4.35 -64.15 57.71
C GLU A 106 5.06 -65.39 57.15
N GLU A 107 5.85 -65.22 56.09
CA GLU A 107 6.59 -66.30 55.44
C GLU A 107 8.00 -66.53 56.05
N TYR A 108 8.37 -65.79 57.09
CA TYR A 108 9.69 -65.91 57.72
C TYR A 108 9.88 -67.27 58.41
N ASN A 109 10.95 -67.98 58.06
CA ASN A 109 11.34 -69.25 58.70
C ASN A 109 12.24 -69.01 59.93
N PRO A 110 11.77 -69.28 61.16
CA PRO A 110 12.53 -68.98 62.39
C PRO A 110 13.76 -69.88 62.61
N ASN A 111 13.90 -70.99 61.87
CA ASN A 111 14.98 -71.96 62.06
C ASN A 111 16.32 -71.50 61.46
N PHE A 112 16.32 -70.39 60.70
CA PHE A 112 17.53 -69.82 60.09
C PHE A 112 18.10 -68.67 60.94
N ASN A 113 19.35 -68.81 61.38
CA ASN A 113 20.02 -67.89 62.30
C ASN A 113 20.62 -66.65 61.62
N ASP A 114 19.88 -66.00 60.72
CA ASP A 114 20.27 -64.70 60.17
C ASP A 114 19.83 -63.57 61.10
N GLU A 115 20.80 -62.99 61.82
CA GLU A 115 20.57 -61.90 62.75
C GLU A 115 20.12 -60.59 62.08
N GLY A 116 20.41 -60.41 60.78
CA GLY A 116 19.93 -59.28 59.99
C GLY A 116 18.41 -59.35 59.76
N VAL A 117 17.93 -60.53 59.35
CA VAL A 117 16.50 -60.77 59.10
C VAL A 117 15.68 -60.67 60.40
N LYS A 118 16.16 -61.28 61.50
CA LYS A 118 15.50 -61.18 62.81
C LYS A 118 15.35 -59.72 63.27
N ARG A 119 16.36 -58.87 63.01
CA ARG A 119 16.31 -57.44 63.33
C ARG A 119 15.26 -56.70 62.49
N ALA A 120 15.18 -57.01 61.19
CA ALA A 120 14.20 -56.40 60.29
C ALA A 120 12.75 -56.79 60.67
N VAL A 121 12.50 -58.06 61.00
CA VAL A 121 11.18 -58.54 61.45
C VAL A 121 10.75 -57.85 62.75
N ARG A 122 11.65 -57.75 63.75
CA ARG A 122 11.36 -57.01 64.99
C ARG A 122 11.08 -55.52 64.74
N ALA A 123 11.87 -54.88 63.87
CA ALA A 123 11.65 -53.48 63.51
C ALA A 123 10.30 -53.24 62.81
N TRP A 124 9.85 -54.19 61.99
CA TRP A 124 8.51 -54.17 61.40
C TRP A 124 7.43 -54.37 62.47
N GLU A 125 7.62 -55.27 63.42
CA GLU A 125 6.70 -55.45 64.55
C GLU A 125 6.57 -54.18 65.40
N ASP A 126 7.70 -53.54 65.70
CA ASP A 126 7.73 -52.26 66.40
C ASP A 126 7.04 -51.14 65.59
N TYR A 127 7.23 -51.11 64.26
CA TYR A 127 6.56 -50.16 63.37
C TYR A 127 5.04 -50.41 63.31
N ALA A 128 4.61 -51.66 63.18
CA ALA A 128 3.20 -52.03 63.10
C ALA A 128 2.47 -51.87 64.45
N ALA A 129 3.19 -51.99 65.57
CA ALA A 129 2.68 -51.78 66.91
C ALA A 129 2.65 -50.30 67.34
N ARG A 130 3.36 -49.40 66.64
CA ARG A 130 3.19 -47.96 66.83
C ARG A 130 1.77 -47.60 66.43
N ASP A 131 1.09 -46.89 67.32
CA ASP A 131 -0.25 -46.36 67.07
C ASP A 131 -0.23 -45.61 65.72
N LYS A 132 -0.98 -46.11 64.74
CA LYS A 132 -1.27 -45.42 63.48
C LYS A 132 -2.27 -44.30 63.81
N SER A 133 -1.85 -43.41 64.71
CA SER A 133 -2.60 -42.25 65.17
C SER A 133 -2.87 -41.36 63.96
N GLY A 134 -4.09 -41.48 63.44
CA GLY A 134 -4.54 -40.69 62.30
C GLY A 134 -5.46 -41.39 61.31
N ASP A 135 -6.20 -42.43 61.69
CA ASP A 135 -7.25 -43.00 60.82
C ASP A 135 -8.55 -42.13 60.77
N ASP A 136 -8.40 -40.83 60.97
CA ASP A 136 -9.42 -39.81 60.64
C ASP A 136 -9.16 -39.19 59.25
N THR A 137 -8.46 -39.95 58.39
CA THR A 137 -8.14 -39.52 57.01
C THR A 137 -9.39 -39.32 56.15
N SER A 138 -10.47 -40.05 56.44
CA SER A 138 -11.68 -39.98 55.63
C SER A 138 -12.43 -38.65 55.76
N ALA A 139 -12.41 -38.01 56.94
CA ALA A 139 -13.00 -36.69 57.16
C ALA A 139 -12.15 -35.61 56.49
N HIS A 140 -10.84 -35.61 56.74
CA HIS A 140 -9.91 -34.67 56.10
C HIS A 140 -9.87 -34.78 54.57
N ASP A 141 -10.00 -35.99 54.02
CA ASP A 141 -10.04 -36.18 52.57
C ASP A 141 -11.37 -35.69 51.95
N ARG A 142 -12.48 -35.71 52.71
CA ARG A 142 -13.74 -35.07 52.29
C ARG A 142 -13.62 -33.54 52.31
N ASP A 143 -13.03 -32.97 53.35
CA ASP A 143 -12.81 -31.53 53.45
C ASP A 143 -11.90 -31.01 52.33
N LEU A 144 -10.82 -31.75 52.04
CA LEU A 144 -9.93 -31.45 50.91
C LEU A 144 -10.65 -31.54 49.56
N ASN A 145 -11.56 -32.53 49.38
CA ASN A 145 -12.36 -32.61 48.16
C ASN A 145 -13.22 -31.37 47.96
N GLU A 146 -13.87 -30.88 49.01
CA GLU A 146 -14.73 -29.70 48.95
C GLU A 146 -13.94 -28.43 48.58
N VAL A 147 -12.78 -28.23 49.21
CA VAL A 147 -11.92 -27.06 48.97
C VAL A 147 -11.30 -27.06 47.57
N THR A 148 -11.09 -28.23 46.97
CA THR A 148 -10.53 -28.34 45.60
C THR A 148 -11.55 -28.19 44.48
N LYS A 149 -12.85 -28.10 44.78
CA LYS A 149 -13.89 -27.85 43.75
C LYS A 149 -13.71 -26.48 43.08
N SER A 150 -14.38 -26.27 41.96
CA SER A 150 -14.38 -24.98 41.29
C SER A 150 -14.97 -23.91 42.21
N ASP A 151 -14.43 -22.69 42.17
CA ASP A 151 -14.95 -21.57 42.96
C ASP A 151 -16.44 -21.31 42.68
N LYS A 152 -16.88 -21.58 41.44
CA LYS A 152 -18.30 -21.53 41.04
C LYS A 152 -19.16 -22.54 41.79
N ASP A 153 -18.64 -23.73 42.05
CA ASP A 153 -19.34 -24.79 42.81
C ASP A 153 -19.37 -24.45 44.31
N ASN A 154 -18.42 -23.66 44.79
CA ASN A 154 -18.37 -23.11 46.15
C ASN A 154 -19.16 -21.79 46.30
N GLY A 155 -19.93 -21.40 45.27
CA GLY A 155 -20.81 -20.22 45.30
C GLY A 155 -20.12 -18.88 45.03
N LEU A 156 -18.86 -18.89 44.58
CA LEU A 156 -18.10 -17.69 44.21
C LEU A 156 -18.04 -17.57 42.68
N ASP A 157 -18.89 -16.70 42.14
CA ASP A 157 -18.89 -16.38 40.71
C ASP A 157 -18.04 -15.13 40.44
N TRP A 158 -16.76 -15.34 40.11
CA TRP A 158 -15.83 -14.26 39.77
C TRP A 158 -16.31 -13.38 38.61
N GLU A 159 -17.13 -13.91 37.70
CA GLU A 159 -17.65 -13.18 36.54
C GLU A 159 -18.65 -12.10 37.00
N SER A 160 -19.50 -12.41 37.98
CA SER A 160 -20.44 -11.45 38.57
C SER A 160 -19.74 -10.23 39.22
N TYR A 161 -18.57 -10.43 39.84
CA TYR A 161 -17.79 -9.36 40.47
C TYR A 161 -16.95 -8.56 39.47
N LEU A 162 -16.67 -9.12 38.29
CA LEU A 162 -16.00 -8.42 37.19
C LEU A 162 -17.00 -7.62 36.33
N GLU A 163 -18.26 -8.03 36.32
CA GLU A 163 -19.37 -7.31 35.69
C GLU A 163 -19.98 -6.22 36.60
N ALA A 164 -19.87 -6.38 37.93
CA ALA A 164 -20.31 -5.39 38.92
C ALA A 164 -19.31 -4.24 39.09
N ASP A 165 -19.18 -3.38 38.07
CA ASP A 165 -18.63 -2.03 38.22
C ASP A 165 -19.68 -1.05 37.65
N SER A 166 -20.52 -0.43 38.51
CA SER A 166 -20.91 1.01 38.44
C SER A 166 -22.13 1.50 39.25
N GLU A 167 -22.80 0.72 40.10
CA GLU A 167 -24.09 1.18 40.69
C GLU A 167 -24.01 2.46 41.57
N ASP A 168 -22.88 2.80 42.20
CA ASP A 168 -22.82 3.98 43.11
C ASP A 168 -22.37 5.30 42.44
N VAL A 169 -22.05 5.31 41.14
CA VAL A 169 -21.69 6.54 40.37
C VAL A 169 -22.63 6.78 39.17
N GLU A 170 -23.62 5.90 38.97
CA GLU A 170 -24.55 5.94 37.83
C GLU A 170 -25.70 6.96 38.01
N VAL A 171 -25.96 7.43 39.23
CA VAL A 171 -27.07 8.37 39.53
C VAL A 171 -26.94 9.70 38.75
N LEU A 172 -25.73 10.11 38.38
CA LEU A 172 -25.50 11.29 37.54
C LEU A 172 -25.70 11.04 36.03
N TYR A 173 -25.68 9.78 35.58
CA TYR A 173 -25.92 9.38 34.19
C TYR A 173 -27.34 8.84 33.93
N GLU A 174 -28.12 8.56 34.98
CA GLU A 174 -29.53 8.12 34.86
C GLU A 174 -30.49 9.18 34.31
N ILE A 175 -30.17 10.48 34.44
CA ILE A 175 -31.00 11.57 33.89
C ILE A 175 -31.05 11.46 32.35
N GLU A 176 -29.97 11.06 31.70
CA GLU A 176 -29.89 10.86 30.23
C GLU A 176 -30.74 9.68 29.74
N ASN A 177 -30.92 8.65 30.57
CA ASN A 177 -31.71 7.48 30.22
C ASN A 177 -33.23 7.72 30.33
N TYR A 178 -33.66 8.78 31.02
CA TYR A 178 -35.06 9.20 31.14
C TYR A 178 -35.51 10.21 30.06
N LEU A 179 -34.59 10.74 29.27
CA LEU A 179 -34.88 11.69 28.19
C LEU A 179 -35.28 10.94 26.90
N PRO A 180 -36.30 11.41 26.14
CA PRO A 180 -36.62 10.87 24.83
C PRO A 180 -35.38 10.87 23.93
N LYS A 181 -35.19 9.82 23.10
CA LYS A 181 -34.04 9.68 22.18
C LYS A 181 -33.57 10.99 21.51
N PRO A 182 -34.44 11.81 20.88
CA PRO A 182 -34.00 13.06 20.25
C PRO A 182 -33.44 14.11 21.24
N LEU A 183 -33.92 14.12 22.49
CA LEU A 183 -33.42 15.00 23.54
C LEU A 183 -32.08 14.50 24.10
N ARG A 184 -31.92 13.19 24.24
CA ARG A 184 -30.65 12.58 24.64
C ARG A 184 -29.55 12.91 23.62
N ASP A 185 -29.80 12.63 22.35
CA ASP A 185 -28.84 12.89 21.26
C ASP A 185 -28.45 14.38 21.21
N TRP A 186 -29.41 15.28 21.45
CA TRP A 186 -29.18 16.71 21.52
C TRP A 186 -28.31 17.12 22.72
N VAL A 187 -28.58 16.59 23.92
CA VAL A 187 -27.79 16.87 25.13
C VAL A 187 -26.36 16.35 24.96
N ASP A 188 -26.21 15.10 24.49
CA ASP A 188 -24.94 14.47 24.17
C ASP A 188 -24.12 15.33 23.20
N GLN A 189 -24.76 15.82 22.13
CA GLN A 189 -24.12 16.67 21.14
C GLN A 189 -23.66 18.00 21.74
N LYS A 190 -24.48 18.64 22.60
CA LYS A 190 -24.13 19.90 23.25
C LYS A 190 -23.02 19.77 24.28
N LEU A 191 -22.98 18.67 25.04
CA LEU A 191 -21.89 18.40 25.96
C LEU A 191 -20.57 18.15 25.22
N ARG A 192 -20.60 17.46 24.07
CA ARG A 192 -19.43 17.29 23.19
C ARG A 192 -18.95 18.60 22.61
N ASP A 193 -19.85 19.45 22.11
CA ASP A 193 -19.51 20.78 21.60
C ASP A 193 -18.88 21.66 22.67
N LEU A 194 -19.45 21.66 23.89
CA LEU A 194 -18.89 22.40 25.03
C LEU A 194 -17.49 21.90 25.37
N ARG A 195 -17.28 20.58 25.37
CA ARG A 195 -15.95 19.99 25.62
C ARG A 195 -14.94 20.39 24.56
N VAL A 196 -15.28 20.29 23.27
CA VAL A 196 -14.40 20.72 22.18
C VAL A 196 -14.03 22.19 22.34
N MET A 197 -15.02 23.05 22.65
CA MET A 197 -14.79 24.47 22.92
C MET A 197 -13.86 24.69 24.13
N LEU A 198 -13.99 23.90 25.19
CA LEU A 198 -13.10 23.97 26.37
C LEU A 198 -11.66 23.52 26.04
N ILE A 199 -11.49 22.53 25.15
CA ILE A 199 -10.16 22.09 24.68
C ILE A 199 -9.54 23.18 23.79
N GLU A 200 -10.29 23.73 22.84
CA GLU A 200 -9.82 24.80 21.94
C GLU A 200 -9.41 26.07 22.71
N ASN A 201 -10.10 26.39 23.82
CA ASN A 201 -9.76 27.49 24.70
C ASN A 201 -8.68 27.14 25.76
N GLY A 202 -8.10 25.93 25.69
CA GLY A 202 -7.01 25.50 26.57
C GLY A 202 -7.40 25.25 28.03
N ILE A 203 -8.70 25.11 28.32
CA ILE A 203 -9.23 24.85 29.66
C ILE A 203 -9.19 23.35 29.98
N LEU A 204 -9.40 22.48 28.99
CA LEU A 204 -9.27 21.02 29.11
C LEU A 204 -8.08 20.49 28.31
N ALA A 205 -7.36 19.52 28.87
CA ALA A 205 -6.30 18.79 28.17
C ALA A 205 -6.90 17.85 27.10
N ASP A 206 -6.26 17.81 25.94
CA ASP A 206 -6.62 16.88 24.86
C ASP A 206 -6.08 15.48 25.16
N LEU A 207 -6.91 14.67 25.81
CA LEU A 207 -6.59 13.26 26.09
C LEU A 207 -6.76 12.35 24.86
N SER A 208 -7.23 12.88 23.72
CA SER A 208 -7.39 12.10 22.49
C SER A 208 -6.07 11.90 21.73
N SER A 209 -5.05 12.72 22.00
CA SER A 209 -3.73 12.62 21.36
C SER A 209 -2.80 11.55 21.93
N GLU A 210 -3.05 11.04 23.15
CA GLU A 210 -2.17 10.06 23.81
C GLU A 210 -2.37 8.61 23.32
N GLY A 211 -3.47 8.32 22.61
CA GLY A 211 -3.86 6.96 22.17
C GLY A 211 -3.53 6.61 20.71
N GLY A 212 -2.86 7.47 19.96
CA GLY A 212 -2.74 7.36 18.50
C GLY A 212 -4.01 7.84 17.77
N GLU A 213 -3.87 8.28 16.51
CA GLU A 213 -5.00 8.79 15.72
C GLU A 213 -6.07 7.72 15.50
N SER A 214 -7.35 8.09 15.61
CA SER A 214 -8.44 7.14 15.48
C SER A 214 -8.50 6.54 14.06
N ALA A 215 -8.99 5.31 13.95
CA ALA A 215 -9.16 4.65 12.65
C ALA A 215 -10.06 5.46 11.70
N ALA A 216 -11.05 6.19 12.24
CA ALA A 216 -11.93 7.06 11.47
C ALA A 216 -11.20 8.29 10.89
N VAL A 217 -10.31 8.93 11.66
CA VAL A 217 -9.48 10.03 11.15
C VAL A 217 -8.51 9.52 10.10
N ASN A 218 -7.88 8.37 10.34
CA ASN A 218 -6.97 7.75 9.36
C ASN A 218 -7.68 7.39 8.04
N ASP A 219 -8.89 6.82 8.10
CA ASP A 219 -9.72 6.55 6.91
C ASP A 219 -10.06 7.84 6.15
N ALA A 220 -10.52 8.88 6.85
CA ALA A 220 -10.82 10.18 6.25
C ALA A 220 -9.57 10.82 5.59
N LYS A 221 -8.40 10.77 6.25
CA LYS A 221 -7.12 11.23 5.68
C LYS A 221 -6.73 10.45 4.43
N ASN A 222 -6.91 9.14 4.43
CA ASN A 222 -6.61 8.29 3.27
C ASN A 222 -7.53 8.61 2.09
N ARG A 223 -8.82 8.90 2.34
CA ARG A 223 -9.76 9.32 1.30
C ARG A 223 -9.37 10.68 0.71
N LEU A 224 -9.06 11.66 1.56
CA LEU A 224 -8.59 12.97 1.13
C LEU A 224 -7.31 12.85 0.30
N LYS A 225 -6.34 12.07 0.76
CA LYS A 225 -5.09 11.82 0.01
C LYS A 225 -5.36 11.20 -1.36
N SER A 226 -6.24 10.20 -1.42
CA SER A 226 -6.62 9.54 -2.68
C SER A 226 -7.28 10.52 -3.66
N ALA A 227 -8.14 11.42 -3.16
CA ALA A 227 -8.75 12.47 -3.97
C ALA A 227 -7.71 13.48 -4.47
N GLN A 228 -6.75 13.88 -3.62
CA GLN A 228 -5.67 14.78 -4.00
C GLN A 228 -4.73 14.17 -5.04
N ASP A 229 -4.41 12.89 -4.90
CA ASP A 229 -3.59 12.15 -5.88
C ASP A 229 -4.28 12.06 -7.25
N ALA A 230 -5.62 11.91 -7.27
CA ALA A 230 -6.40 11.94 -8.50
C ALA A 230 -6.33 13.31 -9.20
N VAL A 231 -6.50 14.42 -8.46
CA VAL A 231 -6.33 15.79 -8.97
C VAL A 231 -4.93 16.00 -9.54
N ASN A 232 -3.90 15.56 -8.81
CA ASN A 232 -2.52 15.69 -9.25
C ASN A 232 -2.24 14.90 -10.54
N SER A 233 -2.81 13.70 -10.68
CA SER A 233 -2.71 12.90 -11.92
C SER A 233 -3.38 13.61 -13.09
N GLN A 234 -4.62 14.08 -12.92
CA GLN A 234 -5.36 14.78 -13.96
C GLN A 234 -4.67 16.08 -14.40
N ARG A 235 -4.04 16.80 -13.47
CA ARG A 235 -3.26 17.99 -13.78
C ARG A 235 -2.04 17.68 -14.64
N ARG A 236 -1.31 16.61 -14.32
CA ARG A 236 -0.18 16.14 -15.13
C ARG A 236 -0.62 15.75 -16.55
N ASP A 237 -1.76 15.07 -16.68
CA ASP A 237 -2.31 14.69 -17.99
C ASP A 237 -2.68 15.94 -18.80
N LEU A 238 -3.31 16.93 -18.16
CA LEU A 238 -3.67 18.20 -18.77
C LEU A 238 -2.43 18.97 -19.24
N ASP A 239 -1.39 19.04 -18.39
CA ASP A 239 -0.13 19.70 -18.73
C ASP A 239 0.55 18.98 -19.92
N SER A 240 0.57 17.64 -19.92
CA SER A 240 1.12 16.84 -21.02
C SER A 240 0.39 17.08 -22.35
N HIS A 241 -0.95 17.14 -22.33
CA HIS A 241 -1.73 17.43 -23.53
C HIS A 241 -1.57 18.88 -24.01
N ASN A 242 -1.45 19.85 -23.09
CA ASN A 242 -1.15 21.24 -23.43
C ASN A 242 0.24 21.39 -24.06
N GLU A 243 1.24 20.72 -23.50
CA GLU A 243 2.57 20.65 -24.10
C GLU A 243 2.50 20.04 -25.50
N ASP A 244 1.69 19.00 -25.71
CA ASP A 244 1.48 18.42 -27.02
C ASP A 244 0.78 19.36 -28.00
N LEU A 245 -0.13 20.24 -27.57
CA LEU A 245 -0.71 21.27 -28.46
C LEU A 245 0.28 22.38 -28.81
N ASN A 246 1.17 22.73 -27.86
CA ASN A 246 2.14 23.81 -28.01
C ASN A 246 3.40 23.39 -28.79
N LYS A 247 3.63 22.08 -28.96
CA LYS A 247 4.74 21.57 -29.77
C LYS A 247 4.60 21.98 -31.24
N GLU A 248 5.73 22.30 -31.86
CA GLU A 248 5.81 22.57 -33.28
C GLU A 248 5.71 21.25 -34.07
N TYR A 249 4.70 21.13 -34.93
CA TYR A 249 4.46 19.97 -35.81
C TYR A 249 4.71 20.31 -37.29
N GLY A 250 5.59 21.28 -37.53
CA GLY A 250 5.86 21.86 -38.84
C GLY A 250 4.65 22.60 -39.45
N PRO A 251 4.73 22.98 -40.74
CA PRO A 251 3.66 23.71 -41.42
C PRO A 251 2.34 22.94 -41.41
N ASP A 252 1.23 23.65 -41.14
CA ASP A 252 -0.12 23.10 -41.03
C ASP A 252 -0.27 21.99 -39.96
N GLY A 253 0.74 21.78 -39.11
CA GLY A 253 0.79 20.68 -38.14
C GLY A 253 0.89 19.28 -38.77
N VAL A 254 1.27 19.19 -40.05
CA VAL A 254 1.20 17.95 -40.86
C VAL A 254 1.97 16.78 -40.24
N PHE A 255 3.07 17.04 -39.53
CA PHE A 255 3.89 15.99 -38.92
C PHE A 255 3.23 15.34 -37.71
N ARG A 256 2.11 15.88 -37.20
CA ARG A 256 1.31 15.25 -36.14
C ARG A 256 0.79 13.87 -36.56
N ALA A 257 0.43 13.71 -37.83
CA ALA A 257 0.00 12.43 -38.39
C ALA A 257 1.16 11.43 -38.59
N LEU A 258 2.39 11.93 -38.73
CA LEU A 258 3.58 11.12 -38.93
C LEU A 258 4.29 10.76 -37.63
N LYS A 259 4.02 11.47 -36.52
CA LYS A 259 4.66 11.25 -35.22
C LYS A 259 4.67 9.76 -34.85
N GLY A 260 5.86 9.19 -34.62
CA GLY A 260 6.05 7.79 -34.25
C GLY A 260 5.99 6.77 -35.40
N GLN A 261 5.63 7.18 -36.63
CA GLN A 261 5.77 6.31 -37.80
C GLN A 261 7.26 6.17 -38.15
N CYS A 262 7.72 4.94 -38.36
CA CYS A 262 9.11 4.65 -38.66
C CYS A 262 9.28 4.15 -40.10
N ILE A 263 10.28 4.68 -40.79
CA ILE A 263 10.73 4.21 -42.11
C ILE A 263 12.18 3.77 -42.01
N SER A 264 12.57 2.78 -42.81
CA SER A 264 13.93 2.25 -42.80
C SER A 264 14.49 2.03 -44.20
N VAL A 265 15.81 2.13 -44.31
CA VAL A 265 16.56 1.82 -45.53
C VAL A 265 17.85 1.09 -45.20
N ASP A 266 18.18 0.15 -46.07
CA ASP A 266 19.41 -0.60 -46.02
C ASP A 266 20.51 0.16 -46.76
N SER A 267 21.61 0.49 -46.08
CA SER A 267 22.77 1.13 -46.70
C SER A 267 24.07 0.57 -46.11
N GLY A 268 24.87 -0.09 -46.96
CA GLY A 268 26.08 -0.79 -46.54
C GLY A 268 25.79 -1.91 -45.53
N GLU A 269 26.53 -1.89 -44.41
CA GLU A 269 26.45 -2.90 -43.34
C GLU A 269 25.32 -2.63 -42.32
N TYR A 270 24.60 -1.51 -42.46
CA TYR A 270 23.59 -1.08 -41.49
C TYR A 270 22.22 -0.88 -42.15
N THR A 271 21.18 -0.99 -41.32
CA THR A 271 19.82 -0.55 -41.63
C THR A 271 19.57 0.72 -40.84
N TYR A 272 19.32 1.81 -41.54
CA TYR A 272 19.00 3.10 -40.94
C TYR A 272 17.50 3.24 -40.80
N GLU A 273 17.05 3.72 -39.65
CA GLU A 273 15.64 3.91 -39.33
C GLU A 273 15.41 5.35 -38.85
N LEU A 274 14.37 5.97 -39.37
CA LEU A 274 13.85 7.26 -38.94
C LEU A 274 12.43 7.06 -38.41
N CYS A 275 12.22 7.36 -37.13
CA CYS A 275 10.89 7.50 -36.54
C CYS A 275 10.56 8.99 -36.44
N PHE A 276 9.59 9.45 -37.24
CA PHE A 276 9.27 10.87 -37.37
C PHE A 276 8.95 11.51 -36.01
N MET A 277 9.57 12.66 -35.74
CA MET A 277 9.45 13.44 -34.50
C MET A 277 9.85 12.70 -33.21
N GLU A 278 10.53 11.56 -33.32
CA GLU A 278 11.06 10.86 -32.15
C GLU A 278 12.58 10.73 -32.24
N HIS A 279 13.06 9.90 -33.15
CA HIS A 279 14.46 9.51 -33.15
C HIS A 279 14.93 8.82 -34.42
N THR A 280 16.23 8.77 -34.58
CA THR A 280 16.92 8.04 -35.65
C THR A 280 17.78 6.93 -35.07
N THR A 281 17.81 5.76 -35.71
CA THR A 281 18.51 4.56 -35.23
C THR A 281 19.33 3.92 -36.36
N GLN A 282 20.52 3.45 -36.02
CA GLN A 282 21.35 2.59 -36.85
C GLN A 282 21.29 1.16 -36.31
N LYS A 283 20.86 0.21 -37.12
CA LYS A 283 20.77 -1.22 -36.78
C LYS A 283 21.82 -2.00 -37.55
N SER A 284 22.63 -2.82 -36.87
CA SER A 284 23.63 -3.68 -37.52
C SER A 284 22.96 -4.87 -38.21
N LYS A 285 23.27 -5.12 -39.49
CA LYS A 285 22.74 -6.29 -40.21
C LYS A 285 23.35 -7.61 -39.73
N LYS A 286 24.56 -7.57 -39.17
CA LYS A 286 25.28 -8.75 -38.66
C LYS A 286 24.82 -9.19 -37.26
N GLY A 287 23.74 -8.59 -36.74
CA GLY A 287 23.34 -8.70 -35.34
C GLY A 287 24.14 -7.75 -34.45
N GLY A 288 23.58 -7.40 -33.28
CA GLY A 288 24.19 -6.48 -32.33
C GLY A 288 23.18 -5.51 -31.71
N SER A 289 23.67 -4.59 -30.87
CA SER A 289 22.85 -3.53 -30.27
C SER A 289 22.53 -2.43 -31.30
N ASN A 290 21.32 -1.90 -31.23
CA ASN A 290 20.90 -0.76 -32.05
C ASN A 290 21.55 0.53 -31.51
N THR A 291 22.13 1.33 -32.41
CA THR A 291 22.77 2.59 -32.05
C THR A 291 21.83 3.76 -32.29
N ARG A 292 21.53 4.53 -31.23
CA ARG A 292 20.71 5.74 -31.35
C ARG A 292 21.52 6.86 -32.01
N MET A 293 21.07 7.35 -33.16
CA MET A 293 21.77 8.40 -33.92
C MET A 293 21.29 9.82 -33.63
N GLY A 294 20.26 9.97 -32.78
CA GLY A 294 19.72 11.26 -32.36
C GLY A 294 18.28 11.15 -31.88
N ASN A 295 17.83 12.14 -31.11
CA ASN A 295 16.45 12.36 -30.69
C ASN A 295 15.97 13.68 -31.29
N PHE A 296 14.72 13.73 -31.76
CA PHE A 296 14.15 14.93 -32.36
C PHE A 296 14.15 16.10 -31.37
N VAL A 297 14.66 17.26 -31.82
CA VAL A 297 14.72 18.49 -31.02
C VAL A 297 13.82 19.57 -31.61
N ARG A 298 13.98 19.86 -32.91
CA ARG A 298 13.29 20.97 -33.57
C ARG A 298 13.26 20.82 -35.10
N PHE A 299 12.36 21.57 -35.72
CA PHE A 299 12.42 21.85 -37.14
C PHE A 299 13.42 22.98 -37.42
N ASP A 300 14.02 22.96 -38.60
CA ASP A 300 14.91 23.99 -39.11
C ASP A 300 14.76 24.10 -40.63
N LYS A 301 15.35 25.10 -41.26
CA LYS A 301 15.30 25.31 -42.71
C LYS A 301 16.70 25.40 -43.28
N ILE A 302 16.96 24.71 -44.39
CA ILE A 302 18.22 24.79 -45.10
C ILE A 302 17.97 25.01 -46.58
N THR A 303 18.81 25.82 -47.22
CA THR A 303 18.79 25.96 -48.68
C THR A 303 19.66 24.86 -49.28
N VAL A 304 19.09 24.10 -50.20
CA VAL A 304 19.80 23.05 -50.94
C VAL A 304 19.84 23.45 -52.40
N ASP A 305 20.94 23.14 -53.07
CA ASP A 305 21.09 23.29 -54.52
C ASP A 305 21.70 22.00 -55.08
N GLU A 306 20.83 21.00 -55.25
CA GLU A 306 21.20 19.68 -55.78
C GLU A 306 20.32 19.34 -56.98
N GLU A 307 20.94 18.81 -58.04
CA GLU A 307 20.19 18.31 -59.19
C GLU A 307 19.33 17.10 -58.79
N VAL A 308 18.08 17.09 -59.25
CA VAL A 308 17.17 15.95 -59.05
C VAL A 308 17.61 14.84 -59.98
N SER A 309 17.85 13.64 -59.44
CA SER A 309 18.19 12.46 -60.25
C SER A 309 17.08 12.15 -61.26
N ALA A 310 17.44 11.45 -62.35
CA ALA A 310 16.49 11.05 -63.40
C ALA A 310 15.26 10.28 -62.89
N ASP A 311 15.37 9.64 -61.72
CA ASP A 311 14.29 8.90 -61.05
C ASP A 311 13.29 9.79 -60.29
N GLY A 312 13.44 11.13 -60.35
CA GLY A 312 12.60 12.08 -59.62
C GLY A 312 12.89 12.15 -58.12
N LYS A 313 13.86 11.37 -57.62
CA LYS A 313 14.33 11.38 -56.23
C LYS A 313 15.49 12.35 -56.07
N GLY A 314 15.37 13.29 -55.15
CA GLY A 314 16.41 14.28 -54.87
C GLY A 314 15.88 15.50 -54.14
N LEU A 315 16.79 16.25 -53.51
CA LEU A 315 16.43 17.43 -52.75
C LEU A 315 16.07 18.63 -53.63
N GLY A 316 16.46 18.65 -54.91
CA GLY A 316 16.22 19.79 -55.80
C GLY A 316 16.88 21.08 -55.32
N SER A 317 16.49 22.21 -55.93
CA SER A 317 16.97 23.54 -55.55
C SER A 317 15.89 24.30 -54.77
N GLY A 318 16.26 24.91 -53.63
CA GLY A 318 15.39 25.77 -52.83
C GLY A 318 15.48 25.53 -51.32
N GLU A 319 14.61 26.22 -50.57
CA GLU A 319 14.50 26.06 -49.11
C GLU A 319 13.77 24.74 -48.78
N ARG A 320 14.39 23.93 -47.91
CA ARG A 320 13.86 22.65 -47.45
C ARG A 320 13.70 22.63 -45.94
N ILE A 321 12.62 22.01 -45.49
CA ILE A 321 12.38 21.75 -44.06
C ILE A 321 13.33 20.63 -43.63
N THR A 322 13.93 20.80 -42.47
CA THR A 322 14.82 19.83 -41.85
C THR A 322 14.39 19.52 -40.44
N MET A 323 14.64 18.29 -40.00
CA MET A 323 14.43 17.86 -38.62
C MET A 323 15.80 17.60 -37.97
N LYS A 324 16.11 18.36 -36.93
CA LYS A 324 17.33 18.21 -36.16
C LYS A 324 17.14 17.14 -35.10
N HIS A 325 17.94 16.08 -35.18
CA HIS A 325 18.00 15.03 -34.18
C HIS A 325 19.35 15.08 -33.47
N GLU A 326 19.34 15.30 -32.17
CA GLU A 326 20.56 15.53 -31.37
C GLU A 326 20.57 14.62 -30.14
N ASN A 327 21.66 14.64 -29.37
CA ASN A 327 21.79 13.89 -28.12
C ASN A 327 21.53 12.39 -28.29
N GLY A 328 22.02 11.80 -29.38
CA GLY A 328 22.05 10.35 -29.58
C GLY A 328 23.10 9.68 -28.70
N GLN A 329 23.34 8.39 -28.97
CA GLN A 329 24.29 7.60 -28.21
C GLN A 329 25.71 8.18 -28.33
N HIS A 330 26.43 8.24 -27.21
CA HIS A 330 27.78 8.79 -27.14
C HIS A 330 28.75 8.07 -28.08
N CYS A 331 29.54 8.86 -28.80
CA CYS A 331 30.54 8.38 -29.75
C CYS A 331 31.92 8.41 -29.07
N TRP A 332 32.65 7.28 -29.08
CA TRP A 332 33.88 7.16 -28.27
C TRP A 332 34.97 8.21 -28.59
N ASN A 333 34.95 8.75 -29.81
CA ASN A 333 35.92 9.74 -30.27
C ASN A 333 35.20 10.74 -31.19
N GLY A 334 34.09 11.29 -30.69
CA GLY A 334 33.25 12.28 -31.35
C GLY A 334 32.19 12.85 -30.40
N PRO A 335 31.36 13.79 -30.86
CA PRO A 335 30.23 14.28 -30.08
C PRO A 335 29.17 13.19 -29.88
N ASN A 336 28.14 13.49 -29.07
CA ASN A 336 26.94 12.65 -29.07
C ASN A 336 26.39 12.58 -30.49
N ARG A 337 26.00 11.37 -30.94
CA ARG A 337 25.53 11.18 -32.31
C ARG A 337 24.36 12.11 -32.63
N SER A 338 24.39 12.72 -33.80
CA SER A 338 23.33 13.62 -34.27
C SER A 338 23.02 13.34 -35.74
N THR A 339 21.79 13.60 -36.14
CA THR A 339 21.30 13.39 -37.50
C THR A 339 20.49 14.59 -37.97
N THR A 340 20.89 15.19 -39.10
CA THR A 340 20.07 16.18 -39.81
C THR A 340 19.27 15.47 -40.90
N VAL A 341 17.95 15.46 -40.75
CA VAL A 341 17.04 14.89 -41.76
C VAL A 341 16.54 16.03 -42.63
N ILE A 342 16.79 15.98 -43.94
CA ILE A 342 16.32 16.96 -44.92
C ILE A 342 15.16 16.36 -45.69
N LEU A 343 14.04 17.08 -45.71
CA LEU A 343 12.80 16.62 -46.29
C LEU A 343 12.59 17.20 -47.68
N ALA A 344 12.22 16.33 -48.61
CA ALA A 344 11.84 16.69 -49.97
C ALA A 344 10.48 16.07 -50.33
N CYS A 345 9.81 16.68 -51.30
CA CYS A 345 8.51 16.20 -51.74
C CYS A 345 8.65 14.86 -52.45
N ALA A 346 7.87 13.87 -52.01
CA ALA A 346 7.77 12.55 -52.63
C ALA A 346 6.35 11.99 -52.46
N GLU A 347 6.01 10.95 -53.22
CA GLU A 347 4.71 10.29 -53.09
C GLU A 347 4.61 9.46 -51.80
N GLN A 348 5.70 8.78 -51.42
CA GLN A 348 5.78 7.90 -50.26
C GLN A 348 6.83 8.39 -49.26
N ASN A 349 6.70 7.98 -48.00
CA ASN A 349 7.73 8.19 -46.99
C ASN A 349 8.88 7.20 -47.24
N GLU A 350 10.04 7.69 -47.66
CA GLU A 350 11.20 6.84 -47.91
C GLU A 350 12.51 7.58 -47.67
N ILE A 351 13.51 6.87 -47.16
CA ILE A 351 14.87 7.40 -46.99
C ILE A 351 15.62 7.14 -48.29
N TRP A 352 16.09 8.20 -48.95
CA TRP A 352 16.79 8.10 -50.24
C TRP A 352 18.29 7.92 -50.06
N LYS A 353 18.90 8.74 -49.20
CA LYS A 353 20.33 8.69 -48.94
C LYS A 353 20.60 8.88 -47.46
N VAL A 354 21.59 8.14 -46.96
CA VAL A 354 22.14 8.32 -45.62
C VAL A 354 23.65 8.35 -45.75
N PHE A 355 24.27 9.39 -45.21
CA PHE A 355 25.71 9.50 -45.16
C PHE A 355 26.19 10.22 -43.92
N GLU A 356 27.44 9.97 -43.55
CA GLU A 356 28.12 10.56 -42.40
C GLU A 356 28.96 11.74 -42.91
N GLU A 357 28.52 12.97 -42.59
CA GLU A 357 29.21 14.21 -43.01
C GLU A 357 30.49 14.41 -42.22
N GLU A 358 30.37 14.24 -40.91
CA GLU A 358 31.48 14.24 -39.97
C GLU A 358 31.32 13.04 -39.04
N LYS A 359 32.38 12.73 -38.29
CA LYS A 359 32.35 11.59 -37.39
C LYS A 359 31.20 11.69 -36.39
N CYS A 360 30.30 10.70 -36.42
CA CYS A 360 29.09 10.63 -35.61
C CYS A 360 28.06 11.76 -35.88
N VAL A 361 28.16 12.45 -37.02
CA VAL A 361 27.20 13.45 -37.52
C VAL A 361 26.67 12.99 -38.87
N TYR A 362 25.38 12.70 -38.93
CA TYR A 362 24.75 12.08 -40.09
C TYR A 362 23.80 13.04 -40.82
N ARG A 363 23.70 12.88 -42.14
CA ARG A 363 22.70 13.52 -42.98
C ARG A 363 21.82 12.44 -43.62
N MET A 364 20.51 12.64 -43.52
CA MET A 364 19.51 11.79 -44.18
C MET A 364 18.69 12.64 -45.15
N GLU A 365 18.61 12.19 -46.41
CA GLU A 365 17.71 12.75 -47.41
C GLU A 365 16.45 11.90 -47.45
N VAL A 366 15.30 12.50 -47.15
CA VAL A 366 14.04 11.77 -46.99
C VAL A 366 12.97 12.38 -47.87
N GLY A 367 12.39 11.53 -48.71
CA GLY A 367 11.18 11.83 -49.45
C GLY A 367 9.97 11.69 -48.55
N THR A 368 9.10 12.70 -48.52
CA THR A 368 7.82 12.60 -47.83
C THR A 368 6.72 13.44 -48.52
N PRO A 369 5.51 12.89 -48.65
CA PRO A 369 4.33 13.63 -49.10
C PRO A 369 3.88 14.74 -48.12
N ALA A 370 4.46 14.83 -46.92
CA ALA A 370 4.13 15.88 -45.95
C ALA A 370 4.62 17.27 -46.37
N VAL A 371 5.75 17.35 -47.10
CA VAL A 371 6.35 18.63 -47.52
C VAL A 371 6.04 19.02 -48.97
N CYS A 372 5.32 18.18 -49.72
CA CYS A 372 4.85 18.51 -51.07
C CYS A 372 3.92 19.70 -51.05
N GLU A 373 4.10 20.70 -51.90
CA GLU A 373 3.15 21.81 -51.99
C GLU A 373 1.74 21.28 -52.33
N ALA A 374 0.72 21.81 -51.65
CA ALA A 374 -0.65 21.57 -52.09
C ALA A 374 -0.77 22.22 -53.46
N LEU A 375 -1.09 21.43 -54.49
CA LEU A 375 -1.41 21.95 -55.83
C LEU A 375 -2.41 23.10 -55.66
N GLN A 376 -1.93 24.34 -55.82
CA GLN A 376 -2.80 25.49 -55.84
C GLN A 376 -3.77 25.24 -56.99
N LYS A 377 -5.08 25.24 -56.72
CA LYS A 377 -6.07 25.30 -57.81
C LYS A 377 -5.72 26.58 -58.57
N ALA A 378 -5.19 26.45 -59.77
CA ALA A 378 -5.10 27.57 -60.68
C ALA A 378 -6.53 28.11 -60.82
N GLU A 379 -6.79 29.29 -60.25
CA GLU A 379 -7.96 30.06 -60.64
C GLU A 379 -7.80 30.34 -62.12
N VAL A 380 -8.51 29.55 -62.93
CA VAL A 380 -8.72 29.86 -64.33
C VAL A 380 -9.57 31.13 -64.32
N VAL A 381 -8.90 32.28 -64.38
CA VAL A 381 -9.53 33.55 -64.76
C VAL A 381 -10.07 33.32 -66.17
N LYS A 382 -11.38 33.03 -66.26
CA LYS A 382 -12.09 33.08 -67.53
C LYS A 382 -12.21 34.55 -67.91
N ASP A 383 -11.33 34.99 -68.80
CA ASP A 383 -11.62 36.17 -69.62
C ASP A 383 -12.74 35.78 -70.58
N GLU A 384 -13.96 36.21 -70.28
CA GLU A 384 -15.03 36.24 -71.27
C GLU A 384 -14.84 37.51 -72.13
N LEU A 385 -14.61 37.29 -73.42
CA LEU A 385 -14.50 38.29 -74.49
C LEU A 385 -15.86 38.51 -75.15
#